data_AF-A0A9P5QP69-F1
#
_entry.id   AF-A0A9P5QP69-F1
#
_cell.length_a   1.000
_cell.length_b   1.000
_cell.length_c   1.000
_cell.angle_alpha   90.00
_cell.angle_beta   90.00
_cell.angle_gamma   90.00
#
_symmetry.space_group_name_H-M   'P 1'
#
loop_
_entity.id
_entity.type
_entity.pdbx_description
1 polymer ?
#
loop_
_entity_poly.entity_id
_entity_poly.type
_entity_poly.pdbx_seq_one_letter_code
_entity_poly.pdbx_strand_id
1 'polypeptide(L)'
;MHQQLGFYLEVAPSRIPNAGLGVFLRGNKSGIVKPGSIVAMYPGTLYRPGEAIFFNSINNRYILKCNDGVYVDGKAKGLSGSIFRSINGRDNYPGITPTADTTWMVDWTNKAQIRKGKDTVTESEVATAAAAGTCIIKNPLAVGQIVNNGTTLFPPNVRYQELDIRTRDCPLEFQEFLPNIWHSDDWHAHDHDHFQNEDGVAIGEETKVDWSNRPQSDLDHLRTIVLVATREVKENEELYSTYIEQSS
;
A
#
# COMPACT_ATOMS: atom_id res chain seq x y z
N MET A 1 -0.14 -1.14 17.33
CA MET A 1 0.93 -0.34 16.70
C MET A 1 1.64 0.61 17.66
N HIS A 2 0.99 1.57 18.33
CA HIS A 2 1.66 2.48 19.28
C HIS A 2 2.50 1.77 20.37
N GLN A 3 2.05 0.61 20.85
CA GLN A 3 2.83 -0.20 21.80
C GLN A 3 4.10 -0.83 21.22
N GLN A 4 4.15 -1.08 19.90
CA GLN A 4 5.29 -1.72 19.23
C GLN A 4 6.23 -0.70 18.57
N LEU A 5 5.69 0.27 17.82
CA LEU A 5 6.47 1.29 17.12
C LEU A 5 6.77 2.51 17.98
N GLY A 6 6.04 2.69 19.08
CA GLY A 6 6.17 3.87 19.94
C GLY A 6 5.52 5.13 19.37
N PHE A 7 4.87 5.08 18.20
CA PHE A 7 4.10 6.16 17.57
C PHE A 7 2.89 5.61 16.80
N TYR A 8 2.02 6.51 16.34
CA TYR A 8 0.99 6.23 15.33
C TYR A 8 0.88 7.39 14.33
N LEU A 9 0.24 7.15 13.20
CA LEU A 9 0.00 8.16 12.17
C LEU A 9 -1.44 8.65 12.20
N GLU A 10 -1.63 9.93 11.94
CA GLU A 10 -2.95 10.55 11.78
C GLU A 10 -3.02 11.29 10.44
N VAL A 11 -4.08 11.05 9.68
CA VAL A 11 -4.39 11.83 8.48
C VAL A 11 -5.24 13.04 8.87
N ALA A 12 -4.75 14.25 8.57
CA ALA A 12 -5.41 15.50 8.93
C ALA A 12 -5.15 16.59 7.85
N PRO A 13 -5.80 17.76 7.90
CA PRO A 13 -5.49 18.86 6.98
C PRO A 13 -4.00 19.23 7.00
N SER A 14 -3.39 19.33 5.82
CA SER A 14 -1.95 19.67 5.69
C SER A 14 -1.68 21.09 6.16
N ARG A 15 -0.46 21.32 6.66
CA ARG A 15 0.06 22.68 6.92
C ARG A 15 0.47 23.41 5.65
N ILE A 16 0.69 22.68 4.55
CA ILE A 16 0.96 23.29 3.25
C ILE A 16 -0.36 23.88 2.72
N PRO A 17 -0.42 25.19 2.42
CA PRO A 17 -1.63 25.81 1.89
C PRO A 17 -2.12 25.12 0.61
N ASN A 18 -3.41 24.80 0.55
CA ASN A 18 -4.07 24.15 -0.60
C ASN A 18 -3.55 22.75 -0.97
N ALA A 19 -2.72 22.10 -0.14
CA ALA A 19 -2.27 20.72 -0.38
C ALA A 19 -3.34 19.67 -0.04
N GLY A 20 -4.40 20.06 0.66
CA GLY A 20 -5.47 19.16 1.09
C GLY A 20 -5.12 18.48 2.42
N LEU A 21 -4.88 17.18 2.39
CA LEU A 21 -4.57 16.38 3.59
C LEU A 21 -3.07 16.10 3.67
N GLY A 22 -2.60 15.78 4.87
CA GLY A 22 -1.25 15.35 5.17
C GLY A 22 -1.25 14.28 6.25
N VAL A 23 -0.07 13.72 6.52
CA VAL A 23 0.12 12.65 7.50
C VAL A 23 0.96 13.18 8.65
N PHE A 24 0.47 13.03 9.87
CA PHE A 24 1.09 13.55 11.09
C PHE A 24 1.54 12.41 11.99
N LEU A 25 2.72 12.57 12.58
CA LEU A 25 3.22 11.65 13.59
C LEU A 25 2.63 11.99 14.96
N ARG A 26 2.08 11.01 15.67
CA ARG A 26 1.39 11.18 16.96
C ARG A 26 1.78 10.14 17.99
N GLY A 27 1.49 10.46 19.26
CA GLY A 27 1.60 9.53 20.38
C GLY A 27 3.02 9.00 20.55
N ASN A 28 4.03 9.84 20.34
CA ASN A 28 5.40 9.36 20.41
C ASN A 28 5.89 9.35 21.87
N LYS A 29 5.95 8.18 22.52
CA LYS A 29 6.41 8.08 23.92
C LYS A 29 7.83 8.61 24.15
N SER A 30 8.68 8.54 23.13
CA SER A 30 10.05 9.08 23.17
C SER A 30 10.14 10.52 22.67
N GLY A 31 9.04 11.05 22.10
CA GLY A 31 8.96 12.36 21.46
C GLY A 31 9.57 12.44 20.06
N ILE A 32 10.41 11.47 19.63
CA ILE A 32 11.19 11.54 18.39
C ILE A 32 11.22 10.18 17.65
N VAL A 33 11.07 10.18 16.32
CA VAL A 33 11.45 9.05 15.46
C VAL A 33 12.82 9.31 14.85
N LYS A 34 13.71 8.34 14.93
CA LYS A 34 15.11 8.47 14.48
C LYS A 34 15.22 8.43 12.94
N PRO A 35 16.26 9.05 12.37
CA PRO A 35 16.60 8.85 10.97
C PRO A 35 16.79 7.36 10.64
N GLY A 36 16.37 6.94 9.45
CA GLY A 36 16.43 5.55 9.00
C GLY A 36 15.24 4.68 9.42
N SER A 37 14.34 5.17 10.28
CA SER A 37 13.13 4.44 10.66
C SER A 37 12.07 4.48 9.55
N ILE A 38 11.42 3.33 9.30
CA ILE A 38 10.22 3.25 8.47
C ILE A 38 9.06 3.88 9.23
N VAL A 39 8.41 4.88 8.63
CA VAL A 39 7.30 5.61 9.24
C VAL A 39 5.98 5.46 8.53
N ALA A 40 5.97 5.03 7.27
CA ALA A 40 4.76 4.73 6.51
C ALA A 40 5.05 3.77 5.35
N MET A 41 4.01 3.18 4.77
CA MET A 41 4.02 2.33 3.58
C MET A 41 3.13 2.96 2.51
N TYR A 42 3.55 2.88 1.26
CA TYR A 42 2.77 3.31 0.10
C TYR A 42 1.92 2.14 -0.40
N PRO A 43 0.59 2.18 -0.20
CA PRO A 43 -0.29 1.14 -0.69
C PRO A 43 -0.45 1.22 -2.20
N GLY A 44 -0.90 0.13 -2.82
CA GLY A 44 -1.38 0.18 -4.20
C GLY A 44 -1.20 -1.10 -4.99
N THR A 45 -1.79 -1.10 -6.18
CA THR A 45 -1.61 -2.18 -7.17
C THR A 45 -0.25 -2.02 -7.83
N LEU A 46 0.49 -3.12 -7.92
CA LEU A 46 1.79 -3.20 -8.56
C LEU A 46 1.63 -3.67 -10.00
N TYR A 47 2.27 -2.96 -10.93
CA TYR A 47 2.29 -3.31 -12.35
C TYR A 47 3.72 -3.57 -12.79
N ARG A 48 3.97 -4.74 -13.36
CA ARG A 48 5.27 -5.11 -13.95
C ARG A 48 5.56 -4.26 -15.19
N PRO A 49 6.85 -4.12 -15.59
CA PRO A 49 7.21 -3.49 -16.85
C PRO A 49 6.44 -4.10 -18.03
N GLY A 50 5.70 -3.26 -18.77
CA GLY A 50 4.91 -3.67 -19.93
C GLY A 50 3.44 -4.02 -19.64
N GLU A 51 3.02 -4.09 -18.37
CA GLU A 51 1.61 -4.23 -18.04
C GLU A 51 0.82 -2.96 -18.36
N ALA A 52 -0.46 -3.13 -18.71
CA ALA A 52 -1.32 -2.05 -19.14
C ALA A 52 -1.72 -1.15 -17.96
N ILE A 53 -1.07 0.01 -17.85
CA ILE A 53 -1.38 1.06 -16.86
C ILE A 53 -2.07 2.31 -17.47
N PHE A 54 -2.31 2.31 -18.78
CA PHE A 54 -2.71 3.53 -19.50
C PHE A 54 -4.00 4.15 -18.95
N PHE A 55 -5.08 3.38 -18.81
CA PHE A 55 -6.37 3.95 -18.41
C PHE A 55 -6.40 4.41 -16.95
N ASN A 56 -5.72 3.70 -16.06
CA ASN A 56 -5.63 4.08 -14.65
C ASN A 56 -4.59 5.18 -14.38
N SER A 57 -3.69 5.49 -15.33
CA SER A 57 -2.74 6.60 -15.20
C SER A 57 -3.31 7.97 -15.58
N ILE A 58 -4.40 8.02 -16.34
CA ILE A 58 -5.04 9.29 -16.73
C ILE A 58 -5.47 10.07 -15.49
N ASN A 59 -4.85 11.24 -15.30
CA ASN A 59 -5.07 12.13 -14.16
C ASN A 59 -4.94 11.39 -12.81
N ASN A 60 -3.90 10.56 -12.70
CA ASN A 60 -3.58 9.82 -11.48
C ASN A 60 -2.24 10.28 -10.90
N ARG A 61 -2.30 11.12 -9.86
CA ARG A 61 -1.12 11.62 -9.13
C ARG A 61 -0.56 10.62 -8.11
N TYR A 62 -1.20 9.46 -7.96
CA TYR A 62 -0.84 8.40 -7.00
C TYR A 62 -0.12 7.24 -7.68
N ILE A 63 0.42 7.44 -8.88
CA ILE A 63 1.29 6.46 -9.53
C ILE A 63 2.74 6.82 -9.24
N LEU A 64 3.47 5.86 -8.67
CA LEU A 64 4.92 5.89 -8.55
C LEU A 64 5.53 4.91 -9.54
N LYS A 65 6.70 5.26 -10.07
CA LYS A 65 7.51 4.36 -10.90
C LYS A 65 8.78 4.02 -10.12
N CYS A 66 8.99 2.74 -9.88
CA CYS A 66 10.22 2.21 -9.30
C CYS A 66 11.36 2.23 -10.31
N ASN A 67 12.60 2.14 -9.80
CA ASN A 67 13.82 2.16 -10.62
C ASN A 67 13.88 1.01 -11.63
N ASP A 68 13.33 -0.16 -11.30
CA ASP A 68 13.25 -1.33 -12.18
C ASP A 68 12.08 -1.30 -13.16
N GLY A 69 11.30 -0.20 -13.19
CA GLY A 69 10.18 -0.02 -14.09
C GLY A 69 8.85 -0.58 -13.59
N VAL A 70 8.79 -1.13 -12.37
CA VAL A 70 7.51 -1.45 -11.71
C VAL A 70 6.75 -0.16 -11.42
N TYR A 71 5.45 -0.14 -11.66
CA TYR A 71 4.58 0.96 -11.24
C TYR A 71 3.75 0.57 -10.01
N VAL A 72 3.48 1.54 -9.15
CA VAL A 72 2.62 1.39 -7.96
C VAL A 72 1.48 2.38 -8.05
N ASP A 73 0.23 1.89 -8.16
CA ASP A 73 -0.99 2.71 -8.20
C ASP A 73 -1.68 2.76 -6.83
N GLY A 74 -1.45 3.83 -6.09
CA GLY A 74 -2.01 4.07 -4.76
C GLY A 74 -3.37 4.77 -4.75
N LYS A 75 -4.07 4.88 -5.89
CA LYS A 75 -5.36 5.57 -5.95
C LYS A 75 -6.50 4.68 -5.44
N ALA A 76 -7.01 4.99 -4.25
CA ALA A 76 -8.07 4.22 -3.57
C ALA A 76 -9.43 4.14 -4.31
N LYS A 77 -9.69 5.03 -5.28
CA LYS A 77 -11.00 5.25 -5.90
C LYS A 77 -11.00 5.04 -7.40
N GLY A 78 -12.20 4.98 -7.97
CA GLY A 78 -12.41 4.87 -9.42
C GLY A 78 -11.88 3.55 -9.95
N LEU A 79 -11.34 3.58 -11.17
CA LEU A 79 -10.80 2.40 -11.85
C LEU A 79 -9.68 1.73 -11.04
N SER A 80 -8.69 2.50 -10.55
CA SER A 80 -7.58 2.01 -9.72
C SER A 80 -8.06 1.23 -8.50
N GLY A 81 -8.95 1.82 -7.70
CA GLY A 81 -9.52 1.13 -6.53
C GLY A 81 -10.37 -0.07 -6.90
N SER A 82 -11.06 -0.04 -8.05
CA SER A 82 -11.83 -1.19 -8.56
C SER A 82 -10.91 -2.35 -8.94
N ILE A 83 -9.79 -2.05 -9.61
CA ILE A 83 -8.77 -3.04 -9.97
C ILE A 83 -8.22 -3.68 -8.70
N PHE A 84 -7.77 -2.90 -7.71
CA PHE A 84 -7.25 -3.44 -6.44
C PHE A 84 -8.25 -4.37 -5.76
N ARG A 85 -9.52 -3.95 -5.63
CA ARG A 85 -10.58 -4.80 -5.04
C ARG A 85 -10.86 -6.06 -5.84
N SER A 86 -10.82 -5.98 -7.17
CA SER A 86 -11.03 -7.14 -8.04
C SER A 86 -9.93 -8.17 -7.85
N ILE A 87 -8.68 -7.74 -7.86
CA ILE A 87 -7.51 -8.59 -7.64
C ILE A 87 -7.56 -9.20 -6.23
N ASN A 88 -7.84 -8.38 -5.21
CA ASN A 88 -8.00 -8.90 -3.85
C ASN A 88 -9.15 -9.92 -3.73
N GLY A 89 -10.24 -9.76 -4.48
CA GLY A 89 -11.34 -10.73 -4.49
C GLY A 89 -11.00 -12.04 -5.21
N ARG A 90 -10.19 -11.95 -6.27
CA ARG A 90 -9.66 -13.10 -7.02
C ARG A 90 -8.69 -13.91 -6.16
N ASP A 91 -7.77 -13.24 -5.47
CA ASP A 91 -6.70 -13.88 -4.68
C ASP A 91 -7.23 -14.45 -3.35
N ASN A 92 -8.38 -13.97 -2.86
CA ASN A 92 -8.94 -14.33 -1.54
C ASN A 92 -10.33 -14.98 -1.66
N TYR A 93 -10.43 -16.07 -2.44
CA TYR A 93 -11.63 -16.90 -2.49
C TYR A 93 -11.98 -17.46 -1.08
N PRO A 94 -13.27 -17.67 -0.74
CA PRO A 94 -13.66 -18.17 0.58
C PRO A 94 -12.87 -19.39 1.06
N GLY A 95 -12.23 -19.27 2.23
CA GLY A 95 -11.44 -20.33 2.85
C GLY A 95 -9.91 -20.16 2.73
N ILE A 96 -9.44 -19.14 2.00
CA ILE A 96 -8.01 -18.82 1.85
C ILE A 96 -7.61 -17.66 2.79
N THR A 97 -6.37 -17.66 3.27
CA THR A 97 -5.79 -16.58 4.08
C THR A 97 -5.71 -15.28 3.28
N PRO A 98 -6.22 -14.15 3.80
CA PRO A 98 -6.12 -12.86 3.13
C PRO A 98 -4.66 -12.45 2.85
N THR A 99 -4.36 -12.05 1.61
CA THR A 99 -2.99 -11.71 1.17
C THR A 99 -2.70 -10.22 1.03
N ALA A 100 -3.72 -9.36 1.18
CA ALA A 100 -3.54 -7.91 1.11
C ALA A 100 -4.52 -7.13 2.00
N ASP A 101 -4.07 -5.97 2.46
CA ASP A 101 -4.89 -5.02 3.19
C ASP A 101 -5.72 -4.19 2.21
N THR A 102 -7.05 -4.23 2.33
CA THR A 102 -7.97 -3.38 1.55
C THR A 102 -8.45 -2.14 2.31
N THR A 103 -8.20 -2.08 3.62
CA THR A 103 -8.77 -1.06 4.50
C THR A 103 -8.12 0.31 4.34
N TRP A 104 -6.95 0.38 3.68
CA TRP A 104 -6.31 1.65 3.31
C TRP A 104 -7.10 2.44 2.25
N MET A 105 -8.03 1.80 1.52
CA MET A 105 -8.83 2.42 0.44
C MET A 105 -9.92 3.35 0.97
N VAL A 106 -9.55 4.26 1.87
CA VAL A 106 -10.43 5.20 2.55
C VAL A 106 -10.69 6.41 1.67
N ASP A 107 -11.96 6.84 1.63
CA ASP A 107 -12.31 8.14 1.08
C ASP A 107 -12.12 9.25 2.11
N TRP A 108 -10.89 9.74 2.21
CA TRP A 108 -10.55 10.83 3.12
C TRP A 108 -11.22 12.18 2.77
N THR A 109 -11.80 12.31 1.58
CA THR A 109 -12.52 13.53 1.15
C THR A 109 -14.01 13.50 1.52
N ASN A 110 -14.56 12.32 1.81
CA ASN A 110 -15.96 12.16 2.17
C ASN A 110 -16.17 12.37 3.66
N LYS A 111 -16.56 13.60 4.01
CA LYS A 111 -16.86 14.00 5.38
C LYS A 111 -17.97 13.15 6.05
N ALA A 112 -18.82 12.44 5.31
CA ALA A 112 -19.86 11.58 5.89
C ALA A 112 -19.28 10.30 6.54
N GLN A 113 -18.12 9.82 6.07
CA GLN A 113 -17.38 8.75 6.74
C GLN A 113 -16.64 9.25 7.99
N ILE A 114 -16.41 10.56 8.09
CA ILE A 114 -15.71 11.25 9.20
C ILE A 114 -16.71 11.79 10.26
N ARG A 115 -18.01 11.94 9.94
CA ARG A 115 -19.03 12.60 10.77
C ARG A 115 -20.11 11.70 11.40
N LYS A 116 -20.12 10.38 11.17
CA LYS A 116 -21.07 9.50 11.87
C LYS A 116 -20.53 9.16 13.27
N GLY A 117 -20.74 10.07 14.20
CA GLY A 117 -20.35 9.93 15.60
C GLY A 117 -20.58 11.21 16.39
N LYS A 118 -21.75 11.82 16.25
CA LYS A 118 -22.19 12.87 17.15
C LYS A 118 -23.66 12.62 17.42
N ASP A 119 -23.93 11.94 18.54
CA ASP A 119 -24.94 12.33 19.51
C ASP A 119 -24.72 11.55 20.83
N THR A 120 -24.49 12.35 21.88
CA THR A 120 -24.68 12.11 23.33
C THR A 120 -24.23 10.79 23.98
N VAL A 121 -23.09 10.79 24.68
CA VAL A 121 -22.84 9.93 25.87
C VAL A 121 -21.97 10.69 26.90
N THR A 122 -22.31 10.49 28.17
CA THR A 122 -21.84 11.14 29.41
C THR A 122 -20.41 10.76 29.86
N GLU A 123 -19.84 11.59 30.74
CA GLU A 123 -18.42 11.72 31.13
C GLU A 123 -17.72 10.52 31.82
N SER A 124 -18.24 9.29 31.81
CA SER A 124 -17.63 8.17 32.57
C SER A 124 -16.86 7.11 31.74
N GLU A 125 -16.64 7.31 30.44
CA GLU A 125 -16.01 6.29 29.57
C GLU A 125 -14.67 6.73 28.94
N VAL A 126 -13.92 7.59 29.63
CA VAL A 126 -12.65 8.16 29.13
C VAL A 126 -11.48 7.14 29.10
N ALA A 127 -11.66 5.90 29.58
CA ALA A 127 -10.58 4.92 29.69
C ALA A 127 -10.54 3.83 28.59
N THR A 128 -11.51 3.76 27.68
CA THR A 128 -11.52 2.72 26.63
C THR A 128 -11.65 3.37 25.26
N ALA A 129 -10.49 3.67 24.67
CA ALA A 129 -10.22 4.43 23.45
C ALA A 129 -10.86 3.91 22.13
N ALA A 130 -12.19 3.79 22.06
CA ALA A 130 -12.92 3.29 20.88
C ALA A 130 -14.16 4.14 20.49
N ALA A 131 -14.21 5.41 20.86
CA ALA A 131 -15.37 6.28 20.63
C ALA A 131 -15.03 7.57 19.84
N ALA A 132 -14.68 7.43 18.56
CA ALA A 132 -14.86 8.46 17.53
C ALA A 132 -14.76 7.75 16.16
N GLY A 133 -15.79 7.83 15.32
CA GLY A 133 -15.95 7.12 14.05
C GLY A 133 -14.79 7.28 13.06
N THR A 134 -13.71 6.55 13.30
CA THR A 134 -12.49 6.53 12.51
C THR A 134 -12.53 5.28 11.64
N CYS A 135 -12.22 5.42 10.35
CA CYS A 135 -12.00 4.27 9.49
C CYS A 135 -10.85 3.43 10.08
N ILE A 136 -11.12 2.20 10.49
CA ILE A 136 -10.10 1.31 11.06
C ILE A 136 -9.28 0.76 9.90
N ILE A 137 -8.07 1.30 9.74
CA ILE A 137 -7.07 0.74 8.83
C ILE A 137 -6.32 -0.38 9.57
N LYS A 138 -6.31 -1.59 9.01
CA LYS A 138 -5.63 -2.77 9.57
C LYS A 138 -4.13 -2.53 9.65
N ASN A 139 -3.51 -2.02 8.59
CA ASN A 139 -2.14 -1.53 8.62
C ASN A 139 -2.10 0.01 8.73
N PRO A 140 -1.94 0.58 9.94
CA PRO A 140 -1.90 2.02 10.12
C PRO A 140 -0.74 2.74 9.40
N LEU A 141 0.25 2.02 8.86
CA LEU A 141 1.30 2.60 8.04
C LEU A 141 0.86 2.82 6.59
N ALA A 142 -0.25 2.23 6.12
CA ALA A 142 -0.73 2.26 4.73
C ALA A 142 -1.37 3.61 4.32
N VAL A 143 -0.66 4.70 4.57
CA VAL A 143 -1.08 6.09 4.31
C VAL A 143 -0.02 6.89 3.53
N GLY A 144 1.03 6.22 3.03
CA GLY A 144 2.14 6.86 2.32
C GLY A 144 1.72 7.65 1.07
N GLN A 145 0.63 7.27 0.42
CA GLN A 145 0.03 7.96 -0.73
C GLN A 145 -0.57 9.33 -0.40
N ILE A 146 -0.71 9.67 0.87
CA ILE A 146 -1.26 10.95 1.35
C ILE A 146 -0.14 11.93 1.74
N VAL A 147 1.10 11.45 1.83
CA VAL A 147 2.25 12.26 2.22
C VAL A 147 2.56 13.28 1.13
N ASN A 148 2.56 14.56 1.50
CA ASN A 148 2.88 15.65 0.59
C ASN A 148 4.37 15.72 0.28
N ASN A 149 4.71 16.37 -0.83
CA ASN A 149 6.09 16.76 -1.11
C ASN A 149 6.48 17.94 -0.22
N GLY A 150 7.73 17.95 0.23
CA GLY A 150 8.31 19.08 0.94
C GLY A 150 8.42 20.33 0.06
N THR A 151 8.46 21.48 0.73
CA THR A 151 8.65 22.80 0.12
C THR A 151 9.80 23.52 0.83
N THR A 152 10.13 24.74 0.39
CA THR A 152 11.13 25.57 1.08
C THR A 152 10.73 25.94 2.51
N LEU A 153 9.43 26.14 2.76
CA LEU A 153 8.90 26.45 4.10
C LEU A 153 8.63 25.19 4.94
N PHE A 154 8.33 24.08 4.26
CA PHE A 154 8.01 22.80 4.88
C PHE A 154 9.00 21.74 4.37
N PRO A 155 10.26 21.74 4.87
CA PRO A 155 11.32 20.92 4.32
C PRO A 155 11.03 19.42 4.52
N PRO A 156 11.43 18.57 3.56
CA PRO A 156 11.21 17.13 3.64
C PRO A 156 11.88 16.52 4.87
N ASN A 157 11.23 15.53 5.46
CA ASN A 157 11.70 14.78 6.62
C ASN A 157 11.56 13.26 6.43
N VAL A 158 10.99 12.83 5.31
CA VAL A 158 10.94 11.44 4.87
C VAL A 158 11.33 11.33 3.40
N ARG A 159 11.70 10.13 2.96
CA ARG A 159 11.91 9.80 1.55
C ARG A 159 11.28 8.47 1.22
N TYR A 160 10.86 8.30 -0.02
CA TYR A 160 10.44 7.01 -0.52
C TYR A 160 11.65 6.10 -0.70
N GLN A 161 11.49 4.83 -0.33
CA GLN A 161 12.49 3.80 -0.45
C GLN A 161 11.81 2.53 -0.94
N GLU A 162 12.30 1.98 -2.04
CA GLU A 162 11.88 0.67 -2.54
C GLU A 162 12.39 -0.42 -1.57
N LEU A 163 11.51 -1.35 -1.25
CA LEU A 163 11.75 -2.47 -0.35
C LEU A 163 11.05 -3.71 -0.92
N ASP A 164 11.81 -4.78 -1.13
CA ASP A 164 11.26 -6.07 -1.52
C ASP A 164 11.08 -6.96 -0.29
N ILE A 165 9.83 -7.31 0.00
CA ILE A 165 9.49 -8.23 1.09
C ILE A 165 9.49 -9.64 0.52
N ARG A 166 10.34 -10.52 1.07
CA ARG A 166 10.30 -11.94 0.73
C ARG A 166 9.01 -12.55 1.29
N THR A 167 8.06 -12.88 0.42
CA THR A 167 6.75 -13.39 0.83
C THR A 167 6.86 -14.75 1.52
N ARG A 168 7.85 -15.56 1.15
CA ARG A 168 8.17 -16.84 1.83
C ARG A 168 8.64 -16.65 3.28
N ASP A 169 9.32 -15.55 3.56
CA ASP A 169 9.83 -15.23 4.89
C ASP A 169 8.76 -14.50 5.75
N CYS A 170 7.66 -14.08 5.13
CA CYS A 170 6.53 -13.42 5.77
C CYS A 170 5.45 -14.46 6.13
N PRO A 171 5.19 -14.71 7.43
CA PRO A 171 4.12 -15.61 7.85
C PRO A 171 2.80 -15.25 7.18
N LEU A 172 2.05 -16.28 6.75
CA LEU A 172 0.80 -16.10 5.99
C LEU A 172 -0.20 -15.21 6.73
N GLU A 173 -0.30 -15.34 8.06
CA GLU A 173 -1.17 -14.50 8.89
C GLU A 173 -0.81 -13.00 8.87
N PHE A 174 0.40 -12.63 8.44
CA PHE A 174 0.81 -11.22 8.36
C PHE A 174 0.69 -10.64 6.95
N GLN A 175 0.46 -11.47 5.94
CA GLN A 175 0.30 -10.99 4.56
C GLN A 175 -0.96 -10.12 4.41
N GLU A 176 -2.00 -10.35 5.24
CA GLU A 176 -3.21 -9.52 5.24
C GLU A 176 -2.98 -8.04 5.61
N PHE A 177 -1.79 -7.70 6.14
CA PHE A 177 -1.38 -6.33 6.47
C PHE A 177 -0.52 -5.69 5.38
N LEU A 178 -0.13 -6.44 4.35
CA LEU A 178 0.64 -5.90 3.23
C LEU A 178 -0.29 -5.06 2.35
N PRO A 179 0.05 -3.78 2.10
CA PRO A 179 -0.86 -2.89 1.41
C PRO A 179 -0.66 -2.90 -0.12
N ASN A 180 0.08 -3.87 -0.64
CA ASN A 180 0.43 -3.99 -2.05
C ASN A 180 -0.02 -5.34 -2.62
N ILE A 181 -0.45 -5.34 -3.88
CA ILE A 181 -0.89 -6.55 -4.59
C ILE A 181 -0.44 -6.46 -6.04
N TRP A 182 0.00 -7.57 -6.63
CA TRP A 182 0.36 -7.60 -8.05
C TRP A 182 -0.89 -7.59 -8.94
N HIS A 183 -0.83 -6.86 -10.05
CA HIS A 183 -1.92 -6.79 -11.03
C HIS A 183 -2.18 -8.14 -11.69
N SER A 184 -1.15 -8.74 -12.26
CA SER A 184 -1.19 -10.10 -12.80
C SER A 184 -1.17 -11.14 -11.68
N ASP A 185 -1.88 -12.24 -11.90
CA ASP A 185 -1.57 -13.49 -11.20
C ASP A 185 -0.29 -14.06 -11.81
N ASP A 186 0.72 -14.32 -10.99
CA ASP A 186 1.75 -15.30 -11.33
C ASP A 186 1.50 -16.64 -10.62
N TRP A 187 0.30 -16.88 -10.07
CA TRP A 187 0.04 -18.04 -9.21
C TRP A 187 -0.14 -19.40 -9.91
N HIS A 188 0.05 -19.52 -11.24
CA HIS A 188 0.08 -20.85 -11.91
C HIS A 188 0.99 -20.91 -13.15
N ALA A 189 2.22 -20.37 -13.11
CA ALA A 189 3.21 -20.73 -14.14
C ALA A 189 3.81 -22.15 -13.93
N HIS A 190 3.50 -22.80 -12.80
CA HIS A 190 4.10 -24.08 -12.40
C HIS A 190 3.12 -25.23 -12.16
N ASP A 191 1.81 -25.08 -12.44
CA ASP A 191 0.84 -26.15 -12.12
C ASP A 191 -0.30 -26.30 -13.12
N HIS A 192 0.01 -26.21 -14.42
CA HIS A 192 -0.88 -26.71 -15.47
C HIS A 192 -0.35 -28.05 -16.02
N ASP A 193 -0.22 -29.04 -15.14
CA ASP A 193 -0.12 -30.44 -15.57
C ASP A 193 -1.50 -30.93 -16.06
N HIS A 194 -1.59 -31.09 -17.38
CA HIS A 194 -2.38 -32.08 -18.11
C HIS A 194 -3.87 -32.28 -17.76
N PHE A 195 -4.75 -31.54 -18.46
CA PHE A 195 -5.97 -32.18 -18.95
C PHE A 195 -5.59 -33.11 -20.11
N GLN A 196 -5.43 -34.40 -19.82
CA GLN A 196 -5.48 -35.41 -20.87
C GLN A 196 -6.92 -35.50 -21.38
N ASN A 197 -7.14 -35.28 -22.67
CA ASN A 197 -8.35 -35.78 -23.31
C ASN A 197 -8.16 -37.30 -23.51
N GLU A 198 -9.21 -38.08 -23.29
CA GLU A 198 -9.20 -39.55 -23.31
C GLU A 198 -8.84 -40.20 -24.67
N ASP A 199 -8.56 -39.41 -25.71
CA ASP A 199 -8.44 -39.90 -27.09
C ASP A 199 -7.05 -39.76 -27.75
N GLY A 200 -6.01 -39.34 -27.02
CA GLY A 200 -4.61 -39.60 -27.42
C GLY A 200 -4.11 -39.05 -28.77
N VAL A 201 -4.74 -38.04 -29.38
CA VAL A 201 -4.27 -37.42 -30.64
C VAL A 201 -3.82 -35.97 -30.39
N ALA A 202 -2.51 -35.74 -30.50
CA ALA A 202 -1.93 -34.40 -30.45
C ALA A 202 -2.21 -33.63 -31.75
N ILE A 203 -2.85 -32.48 -31.64
CA ILE A 203 -2.95 -31.48 -32.71
C ILE A 203 -1.98 -30.33 -32.43
N GLY A 204 -1.12 -30.03 -33.41
CA GLY A 204 -0.41 -28.76 -33.49
C GLY A 204 0.97 -28.73 -32.85
N GLU A 205 1.93 -28.31 -33.66
CA GLU A 205 3.31 -28.01 -33.32
C GLU A 205 3.37 -26.85 -32.30
N GLU A 206 3.42 -27.18 -31.01
CA GLU A 206 3.76 -26.20 -29.97
C GLU A 206 5.26 -25.89 -30.06
N THR A 207 5.59 -24.63 -30.32
CA THR A 207 6.88 -24.06 -29.97
C THR A 207 7.08 -24.27 -28.46
N LYS A 208 7.81 -25.34 -28.10
CA LYS A 208 8.31 -25.57 -26.74
C LYS A 208 9.14 -24.37 -26.32
N VAL A 209 8.50 -23.43 -25.66
CA VAL A 209 9.20 -22.46 -24.82
C VAL A 209 9.81 -23.27 -23.68
N ASP A 210 11.14 -23.27 -23.59
CA ASP A 210 11.85 -23.91 -22.48
C ASP A 210 11.58 -23.12 -21.19
N TRP A 211 10.55 -23.55 -20.46
CA TRP A 211 10.15 -22.97 -19.18
C TRP A 211 11.12 -23.30 -18.04
N SER A 212 12.07 -24.23 -18.25
CA SER A 212 13.05 -24.64 -17.23
C SER A 212 14.15 -23.60 -16.98
N ASN A 213 14.26 -22.59 -17.86
CA ASN A 213 15.30 -21.56 -17.81
C ASN A 213 14.83 -20.17 -17.35
N ARG A 214 13.60 -19.99 -16.85
CA ARG A 214 13.25 -18.72 -16.20
C ARG A 214 13.89 -18.66 -14.80
N PRO A 215 14.58 -17.57 -14.45
CA PRO A 215 15.13 -17.43 -13.12
C PRO A 215 14.00 -17.47 -12.10
N GLN A 216 14.09 -18.39 -11.14
CA GLN A 216 13.19 -18.61 -10.01
C GLN A 216 13.00 -17.36 -9.09
N SER A 217 13.60 -16.21 -9.43
CA SER A 217 13.87 -15.08 -8.52
C SER A 217 12.73 -14.09 -8.37
N ASP A 218 11.78 -14.00 -9.31
CA ASP A 218 10.84 -12.86 -9.39
C ASP A 218 9.47 -13.13 -8.73
N LEU A 219 9.28 -14.32 -8.15
CA LEU A 219 8.01 -14.76 -7.56
C LEU A 219 7.99 -14.69 -6.02
N ASP A 220 9.17 -14.57 -5.40
CA ASP A 220 9.29 -14.62 -3.94
C ASP A 220 9.23 -13.23 -3.29
N HIS A 221 9.08 -12.17 -4.08
CA HIS A 221 9.20 -10.80 -3.62
C HIS A 221 7.94 -9.98 -3.89
N LEU A 222 7.40 -9.38 -2.83
CA LEU A 222 6.42 -8.32 -2.95
C LEU A 222 7.15 -6.97 -2.90
N ARG A 223 7.08 -6.22 -4.00
CA ARG A 223 7.57 -4.84 -4.05
C ARG A 223 6.68 -3.96 -3.17
N THR A 224 7.29 -3.29 -2.22
CA THR A 224 6.66 -2.24 -1.41
C THR A 224 7.49 -0.97 -1.53
N ILE A 225 6.83 0.19 -1.47
CA ILE A 225 7.50 1.46 -1.25
C ILE A 225 7.22 1.87 0.19
N VAL A 226 8.27 2.12 0.96
CA VAL A 226 8.18 2.62 2.33
C VAL A 226 8.65 4.07 2.40
N LEU A 227 8.16 4.81 3.38
CA LEU A 227 8.68 6.13 3.71
C LEU A 227 9.62 6.00 4.91
N VAL A 228 10.86 6.43 4.71
CA VAL A 228 11.93 6.37 5.69
C VAL A 228 12.26 7.76 6.18
N ALA A 229 12.32 7.97 7.49
CA ALA A 229 12.72 9.22 8.10
C ALA A 229 14.14 9.61 7.66
N THR A 230 14.33 10.81 7.11
CA THR A 230 15.65 11.31 6.67
C THR A 230 16.35 12.13 7.75
N ARG A 231 15.57 12.60 8.73
CA ARG A 231 16.03 13.26 9.95
C ARG A 231 15.13 12.85 11.10
N GLU A 232 15.43 13.36 12.29
CA GLU A 232 14.52 13.23 13.42
C GLU A 232 13.14 13.84 13.10
N VAL A 233 12.08 13.07 13.34
CA VAL A 233 10.69 13.49 13.18
C VAL A 233 10.04 13.57 14.56
N LYS A 234 9.55 14.74 14.94
CA LYS A 234 9.00 15.00 16.26
C LYS A 234 7.52 14.64 16.34
N GLU A 235 7.03 14.47 17.55
CA GLU A 235 5.58 14.39 17.78
C GLU A 235 4.87 15.63 17.22
N ASN A 236 3.71 15.42 16.60
CA ASN A 236 2.88 16.41 15.92
C ASN A 236 3.51 17.01 14.66
N GLU A 237 4.63 16.48 14.18
CA GLU A 237 5.21 16.88 12.92
C GLU A 237 4.47 16.23 11.74
N GLU A 238 4.27 16.99 10.66
CA GLU A 238 3.75 16.45 9.41
C GLU A 238 4.89 15.80 8.62
N LEU A 239 4.61 14.69 7.97
CA LEU A 239 5.54 14.01 7.08
C LEU A 239 5.54 14.71 5.72
N TYR A 240 6.74 15.01 5.23
CA TYR A 240 6.98 15.61 3.93
C TYR A 240 8.05 14.81 3.19
N SER A 241 7.70 14.32 2.01
CA SER A 241 8.59 13.54 1.16
C SER A 241 9.50 14.42 0.32
N THR A 242 10.69 13.91 -0.01
CA THR A 242 11.51 14.49 -1.07
C THR A 242 10.80 14.34 -2.41
N TYR A 243 10.96 15.33 -3.30
CA TYR A 243 10.39 15.30 -4.65
C TYR A 243 10.78 13.99 -5.35
N ILE A 244 9.78 13.17 -5.72
CA ILE A 244 9.96 12.14 -6.73
C ILE A 244 9.73 12.82 -8.07
N GLU A 245 10.69 12.69 -9.00
CA GLU A 245 10.42 13.00 -10.41
C GLU A 245 9.30 12.05 -10.90
N GLN A 246 8.07 12.54 -10.90
CA GLN A 246 6.97 11.86 -11.55
C GLN A 246 7.24 11.96 -13.05
N SER A 247 7.57 10.84 -13.69
CA SER A 247 7.79 10.80 -15.13
C SER A 247 6.52 11.27 -15.85
N SER A 248 6.60 12.43 -16.47
CA SER A 248 5.60 13.00 -17.37
C SER A 248 5.48 12.20 -18.66
#